data_AF-Q091S3-F1
#
_entry.id   AF-Q091S3-F1
#
_cell.length_a   1.000
_cell.length_b   1.000
_cell.length_c   1.000
_cell.angle_alpha   90.00
_cell.angle_beta   90.00
_cell.angle_gamma   90.00
#
_symmetry.space_group_name_H-M   'P 1'
#
loop_
_entity.id
_entity.type
_entity.pdbx_description
1 polymer ?
#
loop_
_entity_poly.entity_id
_entity_poly.type
_entity_poly.pdbx_seq_one_letter_code
_entity_poly.pdbx_strand_id
1 'polypeptide(L)'
;MPSIAMPVASAGLQTSADAVRLLKPFCVPPFYSQESYSDILKTAETLPSILSLSHMFERPLGVPEHPVDFSVWILAKGRRDVLAGIHEGLPSAFYAQEPWRRIRDFARSWVDETSPLHDVSSVWLEFDIRHRPSGIPTPLLFFTIGPHLSPQPGLELLQPKPFVSPEFASLRRCWELIPASCRYRTLGIFYSRHTEAIRLIIITNPDEAFAYLEKVGWPGSPAKLRKRVEKFLHFHSEIALHIDVHPQGVQPQVGMEIYVDENSLYRGRGGDCRPLLDLAVEESLCLPEIRDALTAWPGTGTESLADGRVVRVERMFHHVKLVSQLDLTLQAKAYTTAEYEESSPWDR
;
A
#
# COMPACT_ATOMS: atom_id res chain seq x y z
N MET A 1 -3.54 -44.64 19.37
CA MET A 1 -3.44 -43.22 19.79
C MET A 1 -3.07 -42.42 18.54
N PRO A 2 -3.82 -41.37 18.18
CA PRO A 2 -3.41 -40.52 17.06
C PRO A 2 -2.23 -39.64 17.51
N SER A 3 -1.16 -39.67 16.72
CA SER A 3 -0.02 -38.77 16.86
C SER A 3 -0.49 -37.34 16.64
N ILE A 4 -0.52 -36.55 17.71
CA ILE A 4 -0.72 -35.10 17.64
C ILE A 4 0.60 -34.55 17.09
N ALA A 5 0.62 -34.19 15.81
CA ALA A 5 1.71 -33.41 15.25
C ALA A 5 1.77 -32.09 16.01
N MET A 6 2.82 -31.91 16.82
CA MET A 6 3.10 -30.61 17.42
C MET A 6 3.35 -29.59 16.31
N PRO A 7 2.82 -28.36 16.42
CA PRO A 7 3.16 -27.31 15.48
C PRO A 7 4.68 -27.09 15.56
N VAL A 8 5.32 -27.08 14.39
CA VAL A 8 6.73 -26.67 14.27
C VAL A 8 6.81 -25.24 14.79
N ALA A 9 7.41 -25.05 15.96
CA ALA A 9 7.60 -23.74 16.55
C ALA A 9 8.51 -22.93 15.61
N SER A 10 8.03 -21.80 15.10
CA SER A 10 8.87 -20.90 14.30
C SER A 10 9.95 -20.30 15.21
N ALA A 11 11.22 -20.45 14.83
CA ALA A 11 12.27 -19.56 15.32
C ALA A 11 11.78 -18.11 15.20
N GLY A 12 12.25 -17.18 16.05
CA GLY A 12 11.76 -15.80 16.08
C GLY A 12 11.62 -15.16 14.69
N LEU A 13 10.80 -14.11 14.54
CA LEU A 13 10.49 -13.53 13.22
C LEU A 13 11.78 -13.09 12.48
N GLN A 14 12.21 -13.82 11.46
CA GLN A 14 13.42 -13.51 10.68
C GLN A 14 13.06 -12.87 9.34
N THR A 15 12.00 -13.34 8.73
CA THR A 15 11.48 -12.86 7.43
C THR A 15 10.08 -12.30 7.58
N SER A 16 9.63 -11.47 6.64
CA SER A 16 8.22 -11.06 6.59
C SER A 16 7.28 -12.27 6.43
N ALA A 17 7.74 -13.38 5.84
CA ALA A 17 6.97 -14.61 5.75
C ALA A 17 6.66 -15.23 7.11
N ASP A 18 7.54 -15.10 8.11
CA ASP A 18 7.27 -15.61 9.47
C ASP A 18 6.08 -14.90 10.10
N ALA A 19 5.97 -13.59 9.91
CA ALA A 19 4.82 -12.81 10.36
C ALA A 19 3.56 -13.19 9.58
N VAL A 20 3.63 -13.31 8.25
CA VAL A 20 2.51 -13.75 7.41
C VAL A 20 2.03 -15.16 7.75
N ARG A 21 2.91 -16.05 8.23
CA ARG A 21 2.54 -17.40 8.72
C ARG A 21 1.60 -17.34 9.92
N LEU A 22 1.73 -16.33 10.79
CA LEU A 22 0.81 -16.13 11.93
C LEU A 22 -0.62 -15.81 11.48
N LEU A 23 -0.80 -15.31 10.25
CA LEU A 23 -2.12 -15.02 9.69
C LEU A 23 -2.81 -16.23 9.06
N LYS A 24 -2.14 -17.39 8.97
CA LYS A 24 -2.67 -18.58 8.28
C LYS A 24 -4.12 -18.95 8.67
N PRO A 25 -4.55 -18.88 9.93
CA PRO A 25 -5.94 -19.18 10.30
C PRO A 25 -6.98 -18.24 9.66
N PHE A 26 -6.56 -17.05 9.26
CA PHE A 26 -7.42 -15.99 8.72
C PHE A 26 -7.26 -15.82 7.20
N CYS A 27 -6.15 -16.30 6.64
CA CYS A 27 -5.92 -16.31 5.19
C CYS A 27 -6.68 -17.46 4.50
N VAL A 28 -8.01 -17.39 4.56
CA VAL A 28 -8.92 -18.42 4.04
C VAL A 28 -9.71 -17.96 2.81
N PRO A 29 -10.22 -18.89 1.99
CA PRO A 29 -11.15 -18.56 0.92
C PRO A 29 -12.42 -17.90 1.45
N PRO A 30 -13.11 -17.09 0.63
CA PRO A 30 -12.74 -16.75 -0.75
C PRO A 30 -11.70 -15.63 -0.84
N PHE A 31 -11.38 -14.91 0.25
CA PHE A 31 -10.47 -13.75 0.18
C PHE A 31 -9.04 -14.15 -0.22
N TYR A 32 -8.51 -15.22 0.37
CA TYR A 32 -7.22 -15.82 0.00
C TYR A 32 -7.43 -17.21 -0.60
N SER A 33 -6.91 -17.44 -1.81
CA SER A 33 -6.72 -18.83 -2.30
C SER A 33 -5.45 -19.42 -1.68
N GLN A 34 -5.36 -20.75 -1.61
CA GLN A 34 -4.15 -21.44 -1.14
C GLN A 34 -2.92 -21.08 -1.98
N GLU A 35 -3.11 -20.94 -3.30
CA GLU A 35 -2.07 -20.53 -4.24
C GLU A 35 -1.63 -19.08 -3.98
N SER A 36 -2.57 -18.17 -3.80
CA SER A 36 -2.28 -16.77 -3.48
C SER A 36 -1.51 -16.65 -2.16
N TYR A 37 -1.90 -17.38 -1.12
CA TYR A 37 -1.20 -17.38 0.15
C TYR A 37 0.23 -17.93 0.00
N SER A 38 0.41 -19.00 -0.78
CA SER A 38 1.74 -19.53 -1.06
C SER A 38 2.62 -18.55 -1.83
N ASP A 39 2.06 -17.81 -2.78
CA ASP A 39 2.84 -16.85 -3.58
C ASP A 39 3.21 -15.60 -2.76
N ILE A 40 2.34 -15.14 -1.85
CA ILE A 40 2.69 -14.11 -0.85
C ILE A 40 3.87 -14.59 0.01
N LEU A 41 3.81 -15.82 0.53
CA LEU A 41 4.88 -16.35 1.37
C LEU A 41 6.23 -16.38 0.65
N LYS A 42 6.26 -16.76 -0.64
CA LYS A 42 7.50 -16.75 -1.44
C LYS A 42 8.11 -15.35 -1.53
N THR A 43 7.29 -14.33 -1.81
CA THR A 43 7.75 -12.94 -1.85
C THR A 43 8.22 -12.48 -0.47
N ALA A 44 7.44 -12.74 0.57
CA ALA A 44 7.72 -12.32 1.93
C ALA A 44 8.96 -13.03 2.54
N GLU A 45 9.31 -14.23 2.09
CA GLU A 45 10.51 -14.97 2.51
C GLU A 45 11.79 -14.24 2.11
N THR A 46 11.75 -13.46 1.02
CA THR A 46 12.93 -12.71 0.56
C THR A 46 13.18 -11.45 1.38
N LEU A 47 12.19 -10.99 2.14
CA LEU A 47 12.25 -9.73 2.88
C LEU A 47 12.52 -10.02 4.36
N PRO A 48 13.48 -9.33 4.99
CA PRO A 48 13.72 -9.50 6.41
C PRO A 48 12.58 -8.89 7.23
N SER A 49 12.16 -9.55 8.32
CA SER A 49 11.10 -9.08 9.22
C SER A 49 11.43 -7.70 9.82
N ILE A 50 12.72 -7.40 9.99
CA ILE A 50 13.19 -6.13 10.52
C ILE A 50 12.85 -4.94 9.60
N LEU A 51 12.50 -5.19 8.34
CA LEU A 51 12.08 -4.14 7.40
C LEU A 51 10.71 -3.57 7.77
N SER A 52 9.77 -4.42 8.20
CA SER A 52 8.42 -4.02 8.55
C SER A 52 7.69 -5.06 9.40
N LEU A 53 6.92 -4.56 10.36
CA LEU A 53 5.91 -5.30 11.12
C LEU A 53 4.50 -4.77 10.81
N SER A 54 4.31 -4.19 9.63
CA SER A 54 3.05 -3.63 9.15
C SER A 54 2.84 -4.07 7.71
N HIS A 55 1.98 -5.07 7.54
CA HIS A 55 1.70 -5.68 6.25
C HIS A 55 0.33 -5.25 5.73
N MET A 56 0.20 -5.09 4.41
CA MET A 56 -1.06 -4.80 3.74
C MET A 56 -1.28 -5.78 2.59
N PHE A 57 -2.55 -6.12 2.37
CA PHE A 57 -3.01 -7.09 1.39
C PHE A 57 -4.12 -6.48 0.54
N GLU A 58 -3.97 -6.55 -0.77
CA GLU A 58 -4.91 -5.97 -1.74
C GLU A 58 -5.52 -7.06 -2.63
N ARG A 59 -6.84 -6.99 -2.86
CA ARG A 59 -7.43 -7.70 -4.00
C ARG A 59 -8.67 -7.01 -4.58
N PRO A 60 -8.99 -7.25 -5.86
CA PRO A 60 -10.29 -6.93 -6.44
C PRO A 60 -11.45 -7.69 -5.77
N LEU A 61 -12.60 -7.02 -5.70
CA LEU A 61 -13.79 -7.48 -4.98
C LEU A 61 -14.84 -8.17 -5.87
N GLY A 62 -14.95 -7.76 -7.13
CA GLY A 62 -15.98 -8.22 -8.07
C GLY A 62 -15.62 -9.45 -8.88
N VAL A 63 -14.52 -10.14 -8.53
CA VAL A 63 -14.03 -11.33 -9.24
C VAL A 63 -13.82 -12.48 -8.25
N PRO A 64 -14.17 -13.72 -8.62
CA PRO A 64 -14.10 -14.86 -7.69
C PRO A 64 -12.66 -15.25 -7.37
N GLU A 65 -11.81 -15.32 -8.40
CA GLU A 65 -10.42 -15.72 -8.27
C GLU A 65 -9.49 -14.59 -8.68
N HIS A 66 -8.62 -14.20 -7.75
CA HIS A 66 -7.60 -13.20 -8.01
C HIS A 66 -6.48 -13.29 -6.97
N PRO A 67 -5.20 -13.26 -7.37
CA PRO A 67 -4.10 -13.21 -6.41
C PRO A 67 -4.15 -11.95 -5.55
N VAL A 68 -3.86 -12.11 -4.26
CA VAL A 68 -3.76 -11.01 -3.31
C VAL A 68 -2.36 -10.42 -3.42
N ASP A 69 -2.29 -9.13 -3.74
CA ASP A 69 -1.04 -8.37 -3.80
C ASP A 69 -0.56 -8.05 -2.36
N PHE A 70 0.75 -7.88 -2.17
CA PHE A 70 1.37 -7.79 -0.84
C PHE A 70 2.20 -6.51 -0.71
N SER A 71 2.06 -5.81 0.41
CA SER A 71 2.81 -4.59 0.68
C SER A 71 3.37 -4.56 2.09
N VAL A 72 4.52 -3.90 2.25
CA VAL A 72 5.16 -3.65 3.54
C VAL A 72 5.26 -2.16 3.79
N TRP A 73 4.80 -1.70 4.96
CA TRP A 73 4.88 -0.30 5.36
C TRP A 73 6.13 -0.04 6.16
N ILE A 74 6.92 0.95 5.76
CA ILE A 74 8.22 1.27 6.36
C ILE A 74 8.08 2.56 7.16
N LEU A 75 8.21 2.44 8.48
CA LEU A 75 8.13 3.57 9.39
C LEU A 75 9.42 4.40 9.36
N ALA A 76 9.27 5.72 9.43
CA ALA A 76 10.41 6.65 9.48
C ALA A 76 11.33 6.38 10.68
N LYS A 77 10.79 5.96 11.82
CA LYS A 77 11.59 5.68 13.02
C LYS A 77 12.00 4.20 13.08
N GLY A 78 13.30 3.93 13.06
CA GLY A 78 13.89 2.62 13.33
C GLY A 78 13.78 1.58 12.21
N ARG A 79 13.11 1.89 11.09
CA ARG A 79 12.99 0.99 9.93
C ARG A 79 13.60 1.55 8.65
N ARG A 80 13.63 2.88 8.47
CA ARG A 80 14.33 3.52 7.33
C ARG A 80 15.84 3.20 7.29
N ASP A 81 16.46 2.98 8.46
CA ASP A 81 17.89 2.63 8.58
C ASP A 81 18.21 1.25 7.96
N VAL A 82 17.24 0.33 8.02
CA VAL A 82 17.33 -0.98 7.37
C VAL A 82 17.31 -0.81 5.85
N LEU A 83 16.39 0.01 5.33
CA LEU A 83 16.29 0.29 3.91
C LEU A 83 17.52 1.07 3.38
N ALA A 84 18.12 1.93 4.21
CA ALA A 84 19.34 2.68 3.91
C ALA A 84 20.62 1.82 3.95
N GLY A 85 20.55 0.63 4.56
CA GLY A 85 21.68 -0.28 4.74
C GLY A 85 22.70 0.21 5.78
N ILE A 86 22.25 0.87 6.86
CA ILE A 86 23.10 1.35 7.96
C ILE A 86 23.26 0.27 9.06
N HIS A 87 22.27 -0.62 9.22
CA HIS A 87 22.32 -1.81 10.09
C HIS A 87 22.52 -3.10 9.27
N GLU A 88 21.87 -4.22 9.65
CA GLU A 88 21.92 -5.49 8.90
C GLU A 88 21.50 -5.33 7.42
N GLY A 89 20.69 -4.31 7.11
CA GLY A 89 20.30 -3.94 5.75
C GLY A 89 19.50 -5.02 5.03
N LEU A 90 19.23 -4.80 3.74
CA LEU A 90 18.79 -5.87 2.86
C LEU A 90 19.99 -6.74 2.42
N PRO A 91 19.78 -8.05 2.13
CA PRO A 91 20.83 -8.91 1.59
C PRO A 91 21.50 -8.29 0.36
N SER A 92 22.82 -8.43 0.23
CA SER A 92 23.62 -7.74 -0.81
C SER A 92 23.15 -8.03 -2.24
N ALA A 93 22.54 -9.19 -2.49
CA ALA A 93 21.94 -9.58 -3.75
C ALA A 93 20.82 -8.63 -4.22
N PHE A 94 20.10 -7.96 -3.30
CA PHE A 94 19.11 -6.93 -3.65
C PHE A 94 19.76 -5.80 -4.43
N TYR A 95 20.93 -5.32 -3.97
CA TYR A 95 21.62 -4.20 -4.58
C TYR A 95 22.31 -4.52 -5.91
N ALA A 96 22.27 -5.78 -6.37
CA ALA A 96 22.61 -6.12 -7.75
C ALA A 96 21.58 -5.55 -8.75
N GLN A 97 20.34 -5.36 -8.31
CA GLN A 97 19.27 -4.75 -9.11
C GLN A 97 19.24 -3.23 -8.95
N GLU A 98 19.04 -2.52 -10.06
CA GLU A 98 19.03 -1.05 -10.09
C GLU A 98 17.92 -0.42 -9.24
N PRO A 99 16.66 -0.90 -9.28
CA PRO A 99 15.60 -0.38 -8.43
C PRO A 99 15.98 -0.36 -6.94
N TRP A 100 16.53 -1.46 -6.43
CA TRP A 100 16.92 -1.58 -5.03
C TRP A 100 18.11 -0.69 -4.65
N ARG A 101 19.03 -0.39 -5.57
CA ARG A 101 20.07 0.62 -5.33
C ARG A 101 19.49 2.01 -5.15
N ARG A 102 18.56 2.40 -6.03
CA ARG A 102 17.87 3.70 -5.93
C ARG A 102 17.06 3.83 -4.65
N ILE A 103 16.33 2.79 -4.28
CA ILE A 103 15.56 2.74 -3.05
C ILE A 103 16.47 2.92 -1.83
N ARG A 104 17.63 2.26 -1.81
CA ARG A 104 18.63 2.43 -0.75
C ARG A 104 19.18 3.86 -0.71
N ASP A 105 19.50 4.44 -1.86
CA ASP A 105 20.08 5.79 -1.92
C ASP A 105 19.05 6.86 -1.51
N PHE A 106 17.76 6.67 -1.88
CA PHE A 106 16.63 7.41 -1.32
C PHE A 106 16.56 7.26 0.20
N ALA A 107 16.61 6.03 0.72
CA ALA A 107 16.51 5.77 2.15
C ALA A 107 17.68 6.36 2.95
N ARG A 108 18.90 6.38 2.40
CA ARG A 108 20.05 7.06 3.01
C ARG A 108 19.81 8.56 3.16
N SER A 109 19.25 9.17 2.12
CA SER A 109 18.85 10.57 2.17
C SER A 109 17.65 10.80 3.11
N TRP A 110 16.77 9.82 3.29
CA TRP A 110 15.69 9.89 4.28
C TRP A 110 16.20 9.76 5.73
N VAL A 111 17.29 9.03 5.97
CA VAL A 111 17.91 8.91 7.31
C VAL A 111 18.59 10.22 7.72
N ASP A 112 19.31 10.84 6.79
CA ASP A 112 20.12 12.04 7.03
C ASP A 112 19.26 13.23 7.52
N GLU A 113 19.50 13.68 8.76
CA GLU A 113 18.81 14.82 9.40
C GLU A 113 19.01 16.15 8.66
N THR A 114 20.05 16.26 7.84
CA THR A 114 20.33 17.46 7.05
C THR A 114 19.65 17.44 5.68
N SER A 115 19.09 16.29 5.29
CA SER A 115 18.44 16.12 3.99
C SER A 115 17.03 16.69 3.98
N PRO A 116 16.59 17.31 2.87
CA PRO A 116 15.19 17.65 2.64
C PRO A 116 14.23 16.45 2.68
N LEU A 117 14.74 15.23 2.54
CA LEU A 117 13.95 14.00 2.61
C LEU A 117 13.76 13.47 4.03
N HIS A 118 14.42 14.04 5.04
CA HIS A 118 14.30 13.58 6.41
C HIS A 118 12.84 13.51 6.91
N ASP A 119 12.04 14.50 6.48
CA ASP A 119 10.65 14.69 6.87
C ASP A 119 9.64 13.93 5.99
N VAL A 120 10.11 13.04 5.09
CA VAL A 120 9.23 12.08 4.40
C VAL A 120 8.44 11.30 5.47
N SER A 121 7.12 11.39 5.39
CA SER A 121 6.22 10.93 6.46
C SER A 121 6.09 9.41 6.49
N SER A 122 6.05 8.79 5.32
CA SER A 122 5.97 7.34 5.20
C SER A 122 6.49 6.84 3.86
N VAL A 123 6.93 5.58 3.85
CA VAL A 123 7.29 4.84 2.64
C VAL A 123 6.63 3.47 2.70
N TRP A 124 6.12 2.97 1.59
CA TRP A 124 5.76 1.56 1.49
C TRP A 124 6.25 0.96 0.18
N LEU A 125 6.47 -0.36 0.22
CA LEU A 125 6.80 -1.16 -0.95
C LEU A 125 5.63 -2.09 -1.22
N GLU A 126 5.16 -2.12 -2.45
CA GLU A 126 4.06 -2.97 -2.92
C GLU A 126 4.61 -3.95 -3.96
N PHE A 127 4.12 -5.19 -3.92
CA PHE A 127 4.57 -6.28 -4.77
C PHE A 127 3.38 -6.89 -5.51
N ASP A 128 3.39 -6.77 -6.83
CA ASP A 128 2.42 -7.42 -7.72
C ASP A 128 2.66 -8.94 -7.71
N ILE A 129 1.82 -9.70 -6.99
CA ILE A 129 1.99 -11.16 -6.82
C ILE A 129 1.61 -11.92 -8.09
N ARG A 130 0.71 -11.34 -8.91
CA ARG A 130 0.27 -11.90 -10.21
C ARG A 130 1.41 -12.25 -11.16
N HIS A 131 2.58 -11.64 -11.03
CA HIS A 131 3.69 -11.83 -11.96
C HIS A 131 4.73 -12.85 -11.46
N ARG A 132 4.46 -13.56 -10.35
CA ARG A 132 5.32 -14.62 -9.77
C ARG A 132 6.81 -14.33 -9.93
N PRO A 133 7.37 -13.38 -9.16
CA PRO A 133 8.77 -13.03 -9.31
C PRO A 133 9.65 -14.27 -9.08
N SER A 134 10.52 -14.57 -10.04
CA SER A 134 11.61 -15.51 -9.83
C SER A 134 12.77 -14.77 -9.16
N GLY A 135 13.12 -15.12 -7.92
CA GLY A 135 14.21 -14.48 -7.19
C GLY A 135 13.76 -13.25 -6.41
N ILE A 136 14.61 -12.22 -6.35
CA ILE A 136 14.35 -11.01 -5.57
C ILE A 136 13.25 -10.18 -6.25
N PRO A 137 12.14 -9.87 -5.56
CA PRO A 137 11.02 -9.17 -6.14
C PRO A 137 11.37 -7.71 -6.41
N THR A 138 10.90 -7.18 -7.54
CA THR A 138 10.99 -5.75 -7.84
C THR A 138 9.74 -5.05 -7.31
N PRO A 139 9.86 -4.03 -6.44
CA PRO A 139 8.71 -3.39 -5.81
C PRO A 139 8.15 -2.24 -6.65
N LEU A 140 6.92 -1.87 -6.38
CA LEU A 140 6.46 -0.49 -6.50
C LEU A 140 6.86 0.24 -5.22
N LEU A 141 7.44 1.42 -5.32
CA LEU A 141 7.76 2.25 -4.16
C LEU A 141 6.83 3.44 -4.09
N PHE A 142 6.32 3.72 -2.90
CA PHE A 142 5.55 4.92 -2.64
C PHE A 142 6.13 5.68 -1.47
N PHE A 143 6.13 7.01 -1.54
CA PHE A 143 6.58 7.87 -0.45
C PHE A 143 5.67 9.10 -0.30
N THR A 144 5.33 9.40 0.95
CA THR A 144 4.43 10.49 1.32
C THR A 144 5.23 11.69 1.82
N ILE A 145 4.93 12.87 1.30
CA ILE A 145 5.51 14.12 1.76
C ILE A 145 4.44 15.13 2.17
N GLY A 146 4.80 15.98 3.13
CA GLY A 146 3.99 17.11 3.54
C GLY A 146 3.92 18.20 2.46
N PRO A 147 2.98 19.16 2.59
CA PRO A 147 2.66 20.12 1.53
C PRO A 147 3.79 21.14 1.27
N HIS A 148 4.71 21.29 2.22
CA HIS A 148 5.85 22.21 2.14
C HIS A 148 7.07 21.60 1.45
N LEU A 149 7.10 20.29 1.25
CA LEU A 149 8.24 19.58 0.70
C LEU A 149 8.14 19.50 -0.82
N SER A 150 9.30 19.65 -1.49
CA SER A 150 9.42 19.39 -2.92
C SER A 150 9.57 17.89 -3.17
N PRO A 151 8.93 17.33 -4.20
CA PRO A 151 9.14 15.93 -4.60
C PRO A 151 10.47 15.71 -5.31
N GLN A 152 11.13 16.79 -5.74
CA GLN A 152 12.34 16.75 -6.56
C GLN A 152 13.46 15.90 -5.97
N PRO A 153 13.91 16.08 -4.72
CA PRO A 153 15.05 15.32 -4.20
C PRO A 153 14.77 13.82 -4.19
N GLY A 154 13.53 13.43 -3.88
CA GLY A 154 13.12 12.03 -3.86
C GLY A 154 13.08 11.44 -5.27
N LEU A 155 12.47 12.16 -6.21
CA LEU A 155 12.38 11.72 -7.59
C LEU A 155 13.75 11.64 -8.27
N GLU A 156 14.68 12.56 -8.00
CA GLU A 156 16.02 12.52 -8.60
C GLU A 156 16.87 11.33 -8.09
N LEU A 157 16.58 10.82 -6.90
CA LEU A 157 17.18 9.57 -6.40
C LEU A 157 16.49 8.35 -7.02
N LEU A 158 15.16 8.39 -7.14
CA LEU A 158 14.32 7.27 -7.57
C LEU A 158 14.17 7.15 -9.10
N GLN A 159 14.58 8.15 -9.87
CA GLN A 159 14.48 8.17 -11.32
C GLN A 159 15.82 8.53 -11.96
N PRO A 160 16.14 7.99 -13.15
CA PRO A 160 17.39 8.30 -13.84
C PRO A 160 17.44 9.71 -14.42
N LYS A 161 16.28 10.33 -14.66
CA LYS A 161 16.16 11.64 -15.30
C LYS A 161 16.03 12.74 -14.24
N PRO A 162 16.67 13.92 -14.42
CA PRO A 162 16.50 15.05 -13.51
C PRO A 162 15.04 15.53 -13.48
N PHE A 163 14.58 16.02 -12.33
CA PHE A 163 13.18 16.46 -12.17
C PHE A 163 12.81 17.63 -13.07
N VAL A 164 13.78 18.45 -13.50
CA VAL A 164 13.58 19.58 -14.41
C VAL A 164 13.43 19.18 -15.89
N SER A 165 13.68 17.90 -16.22
CA SER A 165 13.61 17.43 -17.61
C SER A 165 12.18 17.51 -18.19
N PRO A 166 12.03 17.56 -19.53
CA PRO A 166 10.72 17.63 -20.19
C PRO A 166 9.76 16.50 -19.79
N GLU A 167 10.27 15.32 -19.48
CA GLU A 167 9.48 14.14 -19.11
C GLU A 167 8.69 14.33 -17.81
N PHE A 168 9.18 15.18 -16.90
CA PHE A 168 8.48 15.53 -15.67
C PHE A 168 7.60 16.77 -15.81
N ALA A 169 7.53 17.42 -16.98
CA ALA A 169 6.76 18.66 -17.13
C ALA A 169 5.28 18.48 -16.75
N SER A 170 4.67 17.36 -17.17
CA SER A 170 3.30 17.00 -16.80
C SER A 170 3.15 16.77 -15.29
N LEU A 171 4.11 16.10 -14.64
CA LEU A 171 4.09 15.90 -13.18
C LEU A 171 4.26 17.22 -12.43
N ARG A 172 5.18 18.09 -12.84
CA ARG A 172 5.37 19.42 -12.24
C ARG A 172 4.09 20.24 -12.31
N ARG A 173 3.44 20.29 -13.48
CA ARG A 173 2.15 20.95 -13.64
C ARG A 173 1.08 20.36 -12.70
N CYS A 174 0.98 19.04 -12.62
CA CYS A 174 0.02 18.39 -11.72
C CYS A 174 0.32 18.74 -10.26
N TRP A 175 1.60 18.76 -9.87
CA TRP A 175 2.06 19.08 -8.53
C TRP A 175 1.74 20.52 -8.10
N GLU A 176 1.98 21.48 -8.99
CA GLU A 176 1.70 22.91 -8.76
C GLU A 176 0.21 23.20 -8.60
N LEU A 177 -0.65 22.38 -9.22
CA LEU A 177 -2.11 22.53 -9.17
C LEU A 177 -2.78 21.82 -7.98
N ILE A 178 -2.01 21.10 -7.15
CA ILE A 178 -2.55 20.39 -5.98
C ILE A 178 -3.23 21.41 -5.05
N PRO A 179 -4.46 21.16 -4.56
CA PRO A 179 -5.14 22.04 -3.63
C PRO A 179 -4.29 22.36 -2.39
N ALA A 180 -4.28 23.61 -1.94
CA ALA A 180 -3.50 24.04 -0.78
C ALA A 180 -3.94 23.35 0.53
N SER A 181 -5.21 22.93 0.59
CA SER A 181 -5.81 22.12 1.67
C SER A 181 -5.26 20.69 1.76
N CYS A 182 -4.62 20.19 0.70
CA CYS A 182 -4.10 18.82 0.64
C CYS A 182 -2.96 18.64 1.64
N ARG A 183 -3.24 17.86 2.69
CA ARG A 183 -2.32 17.62 3.81
C ARG A 183 -1.18 16.69 3.46
N TYR A 184 -1.43 15.69 2.62
CA TYR A 184 -0.46 14.66 2.29
C TYR A 184 -0.51 14.36 0.80
N ARG A 185 0.69 14.23 0.22
CA ARG A 185 0.89 13.96 -1.20
C ARG A 185 1.82 12.77 -1.31
N THR A 186 1.39 11.75 -2.03
CA THR A 186 2.21 10.55 -2.22
C THR A 186 2.59 10.42 -3.68
N LEU A 187 3.84 10.04 -3.92
CA LEU A 187 4.32 9.64 -5.24
C LEU A 187 4.60 8.14 -5.28
N GLY A 188 4.15 7.48 -6.34
CA GLY A 188 4.37 6.06 -6.60
C GLY A 188 5.23 5.83 -7.83
N ILE A 189 6.27 5.02 -7.67
CA ILE A 189 7.24 4.61 -8.69
C ILE A 189 7.06 3.12 -9.00
N PHE A 190 6.84 2.79 -10.26
CA PHE A 190 6.44 1.45 -10.67
C PHE A 190 7.58 0.63 -11.28
N TYR A 191 8.60 0.25 -10.49
CA TYR A 191 9.75 -0.47 -11.04
C TYR A 191 9.40 -1.86 -11.62
N SER A 192 8.32 -2.49 -11.16
CA SER A 192 7.86 -3.79 -11.66
C SER A 192 6.98 -3.70 -12.92
N ARG A 193 6.58 -2.48 -13.34
CA ARG A 193 5.64 -2.28 -14.46
C ARG A 193 6.31 -1.54 -15.61
N HIS A 194 5.92 -1.88 -16.83
CA HIS A 194 6.43 -1.22 -18.03
C HIS A 194 5.69 0.10 -18.30
N THR A 195 6.07 1.16 -17.57
CA THR A 195 5.49 2.50 -17.75
C THR A 195 6.45 3.60 -17.28
N GLU A 196 6.40 4.76 -17.93
CA GLU A 196 7.07 5.98 -17.47
C GLU A 196 6.17 6.86 -16.58
N ALA A 197 4.94 6.41 -16.30
CA ALA A 197 4.02 7.15 -15.45
C ALA A 197 4.44 7.10 -13.99
N ILE A 198 4.24 8.23 -13.30
CA ILE A 198 4.37 8.33 -11.85
C ILE A 198 2.98 8.49 -11.26
N ARG A 199 2.67 7.68 -10.25
CA ARG A 199 1.40 7.81 -9.54
C ARG A 199 1.46 8.99 -8.59
N LEU A 200 0.50 9.89 -8.71
CA LEU A 200 0.26 10.95 -7.75
C LEU A 200 -0.99 10.60 -6.96
N ILE A 201 -0.87 10.59 -5.63
CA ILE A 201 -1.96 10.40 -4.70
C ILE A 201 -2.12 11.67 -3.89
N ILE A 202 -3.32 12.24 -3.86
CA ILE A 202 -3.65 13.37 -3.00
C ILE A 202 -4.81 13.00 -2.09
N ILE A 203 -4.73 13.39 -0.82
CA ILE A 203 -5.82 13.23 0.14
C ILE A 203 -6.47 14.60 0.33
N THR A 204 -7.75 14.69 -0.02
CA THR A 204 -8.53 15.93 0.02
C THR A 204 -10.03 15.61 0.04
N ASN A 205 -10.87 16.62 0.27
CA ASN A 205 -12.32 16.42 0.18
C ASN A 205 -12.77 16.13 -1.27
N PRO A 206 -13.91 15.46 -1.46
CA PRO A 206 -14.37 15.10 -2.79
C PRO A 206 -14.53 16.29 -3.76
N ASP A 207 -15.04 17.44 -3.29
CA ASP A 207 -15.22 18.62 -4.14
C ASP A 207 -13.89 19.08 -4.76
N GLU A 208 -12.86 19.20 -3.95
CA GLU A 208 -11.51 19.59 -4.38
C GLU A 208 -10.86 18.52 -5.24
N ALA A 209 -11.08 17.23 -4.96
CA ALA A 209 -10.57 16.13 -5.78
C ALA A 209 -11.11 16.18 -7.22
N PHE A 210 -12.43 16.36 -7.40
CA PHE A 210 -13.03 16.44 -8.74
C PHE A 210 -12.68 17.74 -9.47
N ALA A 211 -12.61 18.87 -8.75
CA ALA A 211 -12.13 20.13 -9.32
C ALA A 211 -10.65 20.03 -9.73
N TYR A 212 -9.84 19.27 -8.99
CA TYR A 212 -8.44 19.02 -9.33
C TYR A 212 -8.32 18.21 -10.63
N LEU A 213 -9.10 17.14 -10.80
CA LEU A 213 -9.14 16.36 -12.05
C LEU A 213 -9.42 17.23 -13.29
N GLU A 214 -10.33 18.19 -13.16
CA GLU A 214 -10.61 19.17 -14.23
C GLU A 214 -9.39 20.06 -14.51
N LYS A 215 -8.79 20.64 -13.47
CA LYS A 215 -7.63 21.55 -13.60
C LYS A 215 -6.40 20.90 -14.22
N VAL A 216 -6.13 19.64 -13.88
CA VAL A 216 -4.99 18.89 -14.44
C VAL A 216 -5.26 18.36 -15.84
N GLY A 217 -6.48 18.53 -16.36
CA GLY A 217 -6.85 18.09 -17.69
C GLY A 217 -7.00 16.57 -17.80
N TRP A 218 -7.57 15.91 -16.78
CA TRP A 218 -7.91 14.50 -16.87
C TRP A 218 -8.85 14.27 -18.08
N PRO A 219 -8.58 13.29 -18.95
CA PRO A 219 -9.33 13.09 -20.19
C PRO A 219 -10.80 12.63 -20.02
N GLY A 220 -11.21 12.27 -18.80
CA GLY A 220 -12.59 11.90 -18.48
C GLY A 220 -13.49 13.09 -18.18
N SER A 221 -14.68 12.81 -17.64
CA SER A 221 -15.61 13.85 -17.17
C SER A 221 -15.69 13.80 -15.64
N PRO A 222 -15.04 14.75 -14.92
CA PRO A 222 -15.09 14.80 -13.46
C PRO A 222 -16.51 14.82 -12.90
N ALA A 223 -17.41 15.59 -13.53
CA ALA A 223 -18.81 15.68 -13.13
C ALA A 223 -19.56 14.34 -13.26
N LYS A 224 -19.37 13.61 -14.36
CA LYS A 224 -20.00 12.28 -14.55
C LYS A 224 -19.41 11.25 -13.59
N LEU A 225 -18.09 11.27 -13.38
CA LEU A 225 -17.43 10.40 -12.42
C LEU A 225 -17.95 10.63 -10.99
N ARG A 226 -18.00 11.90 -10.56
CA ARG A 226 -18.55 12.28 -9.26
C ARG A 226 -19.95 11.71 -9.06
N LYS A 227 -20.84 11.90 -10.03
CA LYS A 227 -22.20 11.34 -9.99
C LYS A 227 -22.18 9.81 -9.89
N ARG A 228 -21.25 9.14 -10.59
CA ARG A 228 -21.14 7.68 -10.58
C ARG A 228 -20.71 7.13 -9.21
N VAL A 229 -19.86 7.85 -8.47
CA VAL A 229 -19.34 7.40 -7.16
C VAL A 229 -20.00 8.10 -5.96
N GLU A 230 -21.01 8.95 -6.18
CA GLU A 230 -21.63 9.80 -5.15
C GLU A 230 -22.04 9.03 -3.90
N LYS A 231 -22.63 7.84 -4.08
CA LYS A 231 -23.03 6.98 -2.96
C LYS A 231 -21.87 6.55 -2.07
N PHE A 232 -20.64 6.50 -2.56
CA PHE A 232 -19.47 6.11 -1.75
C PHE A 232 -18.84 7.30 -1.02
N LEU A 233 -19.12 8.53 -1.45
CA LEU A 233 -18.47 9.73 -0.89
C LEU A 233 -19.01 10.13 0.49
N HIS A 234 -20.09 9.50 0.99
CA HIS A 234 -20.64 9.81 2.30
C HIS A 234 -19.91 9.11 3.46
N PHE A 235 -19.08 8.10 3.17
CA PHE A 235 -18.38 7.32 4.21
C PHE A 235 -17.27 8.12 4.90
N HIS A 236 -16.64 9.05 4.19
CA HIS A 236 -15.56 9.85 4.73
C HIS A 236 -15.55 11.25 4.08
N SER A 237 -15.16 12.26 4.85
CA SER A 237 -15.07 13.66 4.40
C SER A 237 -13.93 13.91 3.41
N GLU A 238 -13.01 12.97 3.30
CA GLU A 238 -11.84 12.96 2.43
C GLU A 238 -11.71 11.64 1.67
N ILE A 239 -11.11 11.71 0.49
CA ILE A 239 -10.73 10.55 -0.32
C ILE A 239 -9.25 10.65 -0.70
N ALA A 240 -8.58 9.52 -0.91
CA ALA A 240 -7.30 9.52 -1.60
C ALA A 240 -7.53 9.36 -3.10
N LEU A 241 -7.28 10.41 -3.87
CA LEU A 241 -7.39 10.39 -5.34
C LEU A 241 -6.05 9.96 -5.93
N HIS A 242 -6.07 8.92 -6.77
CA HIS A 242 -4.92 8.40 -7.50
C HIS A 242 -5.05 8.75 -8.97
N ILE A 243 -4.03 9.41 -9.51
CA ILE A 243 -3.85 9.60 -10.94
C ILE A 243 -2.46 9.14 -11.34
N ASP A 244 -2.33 8.58 -12.53
CA ASP A 244 -1.02 8.29 -13.11
C ASP A 244 -0.65 9.41 -14.08
N VAL A 245 0.51 10.02 -13.86
CA VAL A 245 1.00 11.13 -14.67
C VAL A 245 2.12 10.64 -15.56
N HIS A 246 1.83 10.52 -16.85
CA HIS A 246 2.80 10.16 -17.88
C HIS A 246 3.43 11.42 -18.49
N PRO A 247 4.61 11.34 -19.11
CA PRO A 247 5.16 12.47 -19.88
C PRO A 247 4.17 13.12 -20.85
N GLN A 248 3.28 12.35 -21.49
CA GLN A 248 2.26 12.88 -22.41
C GLN A 248 0.95 13.33 -21.72
N GLY A 249 0.88 13.32 -20.39
CA GLY A 249 -0.26 13.84 -19.63
C GLY A 249 -0.86 12.83 -18.64
N VAL A 250 -1.94 13.27 -17.99
CA VAL A 250 -2.68 12.46 -17.01
C VAL A 250 -3.35 11.29 -17.71
N GLN A 251 -3.14 10.09 -17.17
CA GLN A 251 -3.66 8.86 -17.75
C GLN A 251 -5.17 8.71 -17.55
N PRO A 252 -5.84 7.92 -18.41
CA PRO A 252 -7.29 7.69 -18.35
C PRO A 252 -7.84 7.17 -17.02
N GLN A 253 -7.11 6.26 -16.38
CA GLN A 253 -7.56 5.57 -15.18
C GLN A 253 -7.40 6.45 -13.94
N VAL A 254 -8.43 6.46 -13.09
CA VAL A 254 -8.39 7.14 -11.78
C VAL A 254 -8.83 6.19 -10.67
N GLY A 255 -8.16 6.29 -9.53
CA GLY A 255 -8.50 5.54 -8.32
C GLY A 255 -8.96 6.47 -7.20
N MET A 256 -9.88 6.02 -6.36
CA MET A 256 -10.35 6.73 -5.17
C MET A 256 -10.41 5.77 -4.00
N GLU A 257 -9.61 6.01 -2.96
CA GLU A 257 -9.70 5.26 -1.70
C GLU A 257 -10.80 5.86 -0.83
N ILE A 258 -11.75 5.00 -0.47
CA ILE A 258 -12.90 5.28 0.39
C ILE A 258 -12.64 4.59 1.73
N TYR A 259 -12.41 5.41 2.75
CA TYR A 259 -12.14 4.95 4.11
C TYR A 259 -13.45 4.76 4.87
N VAL A 260 -13.45 3.83 5.84
CA VAL A 260 -14.64 3.56 6.67
C VAL A 260 -14.83 4.63 7.75
N ASP A 261 -13.74 5.24 8.21
CA ASP A 261 -13.70 6.32 9.18
C ASP A 261 -12.32 7.02 9.18
N GLU A 262 -12.18 8.04 10.04
CA GLU A 262 -10.93 8.80 10.20
C GLU A 262 -9.76 7.95 10.74
N ASN A 263 -10.02 6.96 11.61
CA ASN A 263 -8.97 6.11 12.16
C ASN A 263 -8.38 5.20 11.06
N SER A 264 -9.22 4.75 10.13
CA SER A 264 -8.81 4.01 8.94
C SER A 264 -7.84 4.81 8.08
N LEU A 265 -8.14 6.09 7.83
CA LEU A 265 -7.29 6.95 7.00
C LEU A 265 -5.95 7.29 7.68
N TYR A 266 -5.99 7.72 8.94
CA TYR A 266 -4.81 8.31 9.59
C TYR A 266 -3.99 7.36 10.46
N ARG A 267 -4.60 6.26 10.90
CA ARG A 267 -3.96 5.26 11.77
C ARG A 267 -3.90 3.88 11.14
N GLY A 268 -4.50 3.69 9.97
CA GLY A 268 -4.64 2.38 9.33
C GLY A 268 -5.55 1.42 10.11
N ARG A 269 -6.41 1.95 11.01
CA ARG A 269 -7.27 1.16 11.92
C ARG A 269 -8.73 1.52 11.71
N GLY A 270 -9.45 0.77 10.89
CA GLY A 270 -10.86 1.02 10.63
C GLY A 270 -11.82 0.42 11.66
N GLY A 271 -13.00 1.03 11.78
CA GLY A 271 -14.17 0.48 12.44
C GLY A 271 -14.94 -0.52 11.58
N ASP A 272 -16.27 -0.58 11.76
CA ASP A 272 -17.13 -1.51 11.03
C ASP A 272 -17.16 -1.21 9.53
N CYS A 273 -16.56 -2.10 8.74
CA CYS A 273 -16.49 -1.96 7.28
C CYS A 273 -17.72 -2.49 6.55
N ARG A 274 -18.65 -3.16 7.25
CA ARG A 274 -19.81 -3.81 6.64
C ARG A 274 -20.68 -2.85 5.82
N PRO A 275 -21.03 -1.63 6.28
CA PRO A 275 -21.87 -0.73 5.49
C PRO A 275 -21.25 -0.33 4.13
N LEU A 276 -19.94 -0.10 4.09
CA LEU A 276 -19.23 0.23 2.85
C LEU A 276 -19.19 -0.97 1.89
N LEU A 277 -18.96 -2.17 2.41
CA LEU A 277 -18.94 -3.39 1.61
C LEU A 277 -20.33 -3.80 1.13
N ASP A 278 -21.38 -3.57 1.93
CA ASP A 278 -22.77 -3.82 1.54
C ASP A 278 -23.16 -2.94 0.35
N LEU A 279 -22.79 -1.65 0.37
CA LEU A 279 -22.96 -0.77 -0.79
C LEU A 279 -22.18 -1.28 -2.01
N ALA A 280 -20.95 -1.78 -1.82
CA ALA A 280 -20.18 -2.34 -2.93
C ALA A 280 -20.84 -3.59 -3.53
N VAL A 281 -21.53 -4.41 -2.74
CA VAL A 281 -22.34 -5.54 -3.23
C VAL A 281 -23.57 -5.03 -3.99
N GLU A 282 -24.30 -4.05 -3.44
CA GLU A 282 -25.46 -3.43 -4.10
C GLU A 282 -25.10 -2.83 -5.47
N GLU A 283 -23.93 -2.22 -5.60
CA GLU A 283 -23.40 -1.66 -6.86
C GLU A 283 -22.75 -2.73 -7.77
N SER A 284 -22.84 -4.02 -7.43
CA SER A 284 -22.23 -5.14 -8.16
C SER A 284 -20.71 -5.03 -8.33
N LEU A 285 -20.04 -4.37 -7.38
CA LEU A 285 -18.58 -4.21 -7.32
C LEU A 285 -17.89 -5.21 -6.38
N CYS A 286 -18.66 -5.87 -5.51
CA CYS A 286 -18.20 -6.86 -4.55
C CYS A 286 -19.09 -8.10 -4.59
N LEU A 287 -18.48 -9.29 -4.57
CA LEU A 287 -19.23 -10.53 -4.39
C LEU A 287 -19.64 -10.69 -2.92
N PRO A 288 -20.87 -11.15 -2.60
CA PRO A 288 -21.36 -11.29 -1.24
C PRO A 288 -20.43 -12.11 -0.32
N GLU A 289 -19.85 -13.19 -0.83
CA GLU A 289 -18.92 -14.05 -0.11
C GLU A 289 -17.58 -13.37 0.19
N ILE A 290 -17.13 -12.43 -0.67
CA ILE A 290 -15.95 -11.60 -0.39
C ILE A 290 -16.28 -10.58 0.69
N ARG A 291 -17.47 -9.97 0.66
CA ARG A 291 -17.96 -9.08 1.74
C ARG A 291 -17.95 -9.81 3.08
N ASP A 292 -18.52 -11.01 3.15
CA ASP A 292 -18.58 -11.79 4.39
C ASP A 292 -17.18 -12.11 4.94
N ALA A 293 -16.24 -12.50 4.06
CA ALA A 293 -14.85 -12.76 4.45
C ALA A 293 -14.15 -11.50 4.99
N LEU A 294 -14.36 -10.35 4.34
CA LEU A 294 -13.77 -9.08 4.74
C LEU A 294 -14.33 -8.53 6.04
N THR A 295 -15.63 -8.71 6.29
CA THR A 295 -16.24 -8.33 7.59
C THR A 295 -15.71 -9.20 8.74
N ALA A 296 -15.33 -10.45 8.47
CA ALA A 296 -14.73 -11.34 9.47
C ALA A 296 -13.22 -11.13 9.67
N TRP A 297 -12.57 -10.32 8.82
CA TRP A 297 -11.12 -10.10 8.87
C TRP A 297 -10.64 -9.32 10.10
N PRO A 298 -11.28 -8.22 10.55
CA PRO A 298 -10.77 -7.46 11.68
C PRO A 298 -10.69 -8.29 12.98
N GLY A 299 -9.63 -8.10 13.77
CA GLY A 299 -9.50 -8.74 15.07
C GLY A 299 -8.08 -8.72 15.63
N THR A 300 -7.95 -8.99 16.93
CA THR A 300 -6.66 -9.09 17.62
C THR A 300 -6.40 -10.51 18.08
N GLY A 301 -5.14 -10.95 17.97
CA GLY A 301 -4.65 -12.23 18.45
C GLY A 301 -3.31 -12.08 19.17
N THR A 302 -2.84 -13.17 19.78
CA THR A 302 -1.54 -13.24 20.42
C THR A 302 -0.93 -14.60 20.16
N GLU A 303 0.31 -14.61 19.69
CA GLU A 303 1.05 -15.82 19.35
C GLU A 303 2.36 -15.88 20.15
N SER A 304 2.72 -17.07 20.61
CA SER A 304 4.01 -17.31 21.25
C SER A 304 5.02 -17.82 20.21
N LEU A 305 6.16 -17.16 20.13
CA LEU A 305 7.28 -17.60 19.30
C LEU A 305 8.09 -18.69 19.99
N ALA A 306 8.88 -19.46 19.23
CA ALA A 306 9.71 -20.53 19.80
C ALA A 306 10.76 -20.02 20.79
N ASP A 307 11.17 -18.76 20.67
CA ASP A 307 12.14 -18.11 21.56
C ASP A 307 11.51 -17.51 22.83
N GLY A 308 10.21 -17.75 23.05
CA GLY A 308 9.47 -17.30 24.23
C GLY A 308 8.95 -15.87 24.15
N ARG A 309 9.25 -15.13 23.06
CA ARG A 309 8.60 -13.82 22.82
C ARG A 309 7.12 -14.00 22.52
N VAL A 310 6.35 -12.97 22.85
CA VAL A 310 4.93 -12.91 22.57
C VAL A 310 4.66 -11.81 21.56
N VAL A 311 4.00 -12.17 20.46
CA VAL A 311 3.64 -11.25 19.39
C VAL A 311 2.13 -11.02 19.44
N ARG A 312 1.73 -9.77 19.62
CA ARG A 312 0.35 -9.34 19.40
C ARG A 312 0.17 -9.07 17.92
N VAL A 313 -0.88 -9.65 17.34
CA VAL A 313 -1.24 -9.46 15.93
C VAL A 313 -2.56 -8.72 15.87
N GLU A 314 -2.60 -7.61 15.14
CA GLU A 314 -3.81 -6.82 14.93
C GLU A 314 -4.14 -6.77 13.45
N ARG A 315 -5.29 -7.34 13.07
CA ARG A 315 -5.80 -7.41 11.70
C ARG A 315 -6.91 -6.39 11.54
N MET A 316 -6.87 -5.59 10.47
CA MET A 316 -7.82 -4.49 10.26
C MET A 316 -8.26 -4.42 8.80
N PHE A 317 -9.45 -3.87 8.59
CA PHE A 317 -9.89 -3.42 7.27
C PHE A 317 -9.43 -1.97 7.09
N HIS A 318 -8.80 -1.64 5.97
CA HIS A 318 -8.26 -0.30 5.74
C HIS A 318 -9.22 0.56 4.91
N HIS A 319 -9.51 0.15 3.68
CA HIS A 319 -10.33 0.93 2.75
C HIS A 319 -10.83 0.09 1.57
N VAL A 320 -11.84 0.61 0.85
CA VAL A 320 -12.19 0.18 -0.51
C VAL A 320 -11.63 1.19 -1.50
N LYS A 321 -10.96 0.71 -2.54
CA LYS A 321 -10.54 1.54 -3.66
C LYS A 321 -11.43 1.34 -4.86
N LEU A 322 -12.07 2.41 -5.31
CA LEU A 322 -12.82 2.46 -6.56
C LEU A 322 -11.88 2.86 -7.69
N VAL A 323 -11.86 2.11 -8.77
CA VAL A 323 -11.07 2.41 -9.97
C VAL A 323 -12.04 2.62 -11.13
N SER A 324 -11.95 3.78 -11.77
CA SER A 324 -12.77 4.12 -12.94
C SER A 324 -11.91 4.19 -14.21
N GLN A 325 -12.47 3.65 -15.30
CA GLN A 325 -12.00 3.94 -16.66
C GLN A 325 -12.79 5.15 -17.25
N LEU A 326 -12.49 5.54 -18.49
CA LEU A 326 -13.15 6.69 -19.15
C LEU A 326 -14.63 6.46 -19.47
N ASP A 327 -15.01 5.21 -19.71
CA ASP A 327 -16.40 4.80 -19.93
C ASP A 327 -17.21 4.74 -18.62
N LEU A 328 -16.59 5.09 -17.49
CA LEU A 328 -17.15 5.05 -16.14
C LEU A 328 -17.44 3.63 -15.63
N THR A 329 -16.87 2.61 -16.29
CA THR A 329 -16.81 1.26 -15.73
C THR A 329 -16.01 1.31 -14.44
N LEU A 330 -16.63 0.85 -13.35
CA LEU A 330 -16.04 0.80 -12.03
C LEU A 330 -15.53 -0.61 -11.71
N GLN A 331 -14.40 -0.66 -11.02
CA GLN A 331 -13.92 -1.83 -10.31
C GLN A 331 -13.67 -1.44 -8.86
N ALA A 332 -13.86 -2.36 -7.92
CA ALA A 332 -13.51 -2.13 -6.53
C ALA A 332 -12.42 -3.11 -6.08
N LYS A 333 -11.56 -2.63 -5.20
CA LYS A 333 -10.54 -3.43 -4.50
C LYS A 333 -10.64 -3.18 -3.01
N ALA A 334 -10.32 -4.17 -2.18
CA ALA A 334 -10.19 -3.98 -0.74
C ALA A 334 -8.74 -4.09 -0.32
N TYR A 335 -8.43 -3.32 0.72
CA TYR A 335 -7.15 -3.30 1.39
C TYR A 335 -7.35 -3.70 2.85
N THR A 336 -6.62 -4.70 3.28
CA THR A 336 -6.61 -5.20 4.66
C THR A 336 -5.20 -5.17 5.21
N THR A 337 -5.05 -4.94 6.51
CA THR A 337 -3.74 -4.83 7.15
C THR A 337 -3.56 -5.87 8.25
N ALA A 338 -2.31 -6.14 8.57
CA ALA A 338 -1.88 -6.86 9.75
C ALA A 338 -0.65 -6.17 10.35
N GLU A 339 -0.77 -5.74 11.60
CA GLU A 339 0.31 -5.13 12.39
C GLU A 339 0.75 -6.07 13.50
N TYR A 340 2.04 -6.05 13.82
CA TYR A 340 2.67 -6.94 14.79
C TYR A 340 3.41 -6.12 15.84
N GLU A 341 3.12 -6.40 17.09
CA GLU A 341 3.79 -5.78 18.23
C GLU A 341 4.45 -6.87 19.06
N GLU A 342 5.78 -6.83 19.13
CA GLU A 342 6.56 -7.76 19.94
C GLU A 342 6.61 -7.23 21.37
N SER A 343 6.29 -8.09 22.34
CA SER A 343 6.47 -7.82 23.76
C SER A 343 7.47 -8.82 24.35
N SER A 344 8.37 -8.32 25.19
CA SER A 344 9.29 -9.18 25.93
C SER A 344 8.51 -9.95 27.00
N PRO A 345 8.86 -11.22 27.30
CA PRO A 345 8.30 -11.92 28.46
C PRO A 345 8.61 -11.21 29.79
N TRP A 346 9.53 -10.24 29.79
CA TRP A 346 9.93 -9.42 30.93
C TRP A 346 9.17 -8.09 31.05
N ASP A 347 8.31 -7.73 30.07
CA ASP A 347 7.56 -6.48 30.04
C ASP A 347 6.17 -6.60 30.72
N ARG A 348 5.96 -7.60 31.58
CA ARG A 348 4.70 -7.83 32.32
C ARG A 348 4.83 -7.67 33.81
#